data_AF-A0A9X0CEJ2-F1
#
_entry.id   AF-A0A9X0CEJ2-F1
#
_cell.length_a   1.000
_cell.length_b   1.000
_cell.length_c   1.000
_cell.angle_alpha   90.00
_cell.angle_beta   90.00
_cell.angle_gamma   90.00
#
_symmetry.space_group_name_H-M   'P 1'
#
loop_
_entity.id
_entity.type
_entity.pdbx_description
1 polymer ?
#
loop_
_entity_poly.entity_id
_entity_poly.type
_entity_poly.pdbx_seq_one_letter_code
_entity_poly.pdbx_strand_id
1 'polypeptide(L)'
;MAASAPPAYHDVVSPGEASSFRSSVPATQVELHVSCRNLADMDVFSKSDPMVVMYTQGMGSKEWREFGRTEHIMNTLNPDFVKTFVIHYFFEEMQKLRFEVYDIDKNSAKLSDHDFLGATECTLGSIVGEFGGRLQKQLMCWGNNVSTVLRQSSTTATYSPSNSIAAEIAAKIEFSYDN
;
A
#
# COMPACT_ATOMS: atom_id res chain seq x y z
N MET A 1 -34.93 -49.00 -3.13
CA MET A 1 -34.48 -47.87 -2.28
C MET A 1 -33.49 -48.40 -1.27
N ALA A 2 -32.22 -47.98 -1.37
CA ALA A 2 -31.31 -47.70 -0.25
C ALA A 2 -29.96 -47.31 -0.88
N ALA A 3 -29.66 -46.01 -0.88
CA ALA A 3 -28.38 -45.47 -1.31
C ALA A 3 -27.33 -45.76 -0.22
N SER A 4 -26.18 -46.33 -0.60
CA SER A 4 -25.04 -46.49 0.29
C SER A 4 -24.41 -45.13 0.57
N ALA A 5 -24.28 -44.77 1.85
CA ALA A 5 -23.65 -43.52 2.29
C ALA A 5 -22.14 -43.48 1.95
N PRO A 6 -21.57 -42.32 1.63
CA PRO A 6 -20.12 -42.17 1.48
C PRO A 6 -19.40 -42.25 2.84
N PRO A 7 -18.15 -42.76 2.88
CA PRO A 7 -17.36 -42.86 4.11
C PRO A 7 -16.97 -41.47 4.64
N ALA A 8 -16.87 -41.38 5.96
CA ALA A 8 -16.54 -40.16 6.70
C ALA A 8 -15.11 -39.67 6.38
N TYR A 9 -14.98 -38.37 6.12
CA TYR A 9 -13.71 -37.67 6.01
C TYR A 9 -13.12 -37.47 7.40
N HIS A 10 -12.23 -38.36 7.83
CA HIS A 10 -11.32 -38.08 8.94
C HIS A 10 -9.93 -38.65 8.62
N ASP A 11 -8.97 -37.73 8.68
CA ASP A 11 -7.54 -37.92 8.93
C ASP A 11 -6.66 -38.58 7.86
N VAL A 12 -6.20 -37.74 6.92
CA VAL A 12 -4.86 -37.87 6.30
C VAL A 12 -4.22 -36.48 6.15
N VAL A 13 -3.74 -35.89 7.24
CA VAL A 13 -2.69 -34.86 7.17
C VAL A 13 -1.52 -35.33 8.02
N SER A 14 -0.45 -35.73 7.34
CA SER A 14 0.85 -35.94 7.97
C SER A 14 1.45 -34.57 8.33
N PRO A 15 2.09 -34.41 9.50
CA PRO A 15 2.59 -33.11 9.98
C PRO A 15 3.76 -32.50 9.16
N GLY A 16 4.07 -33.04 7.98
CA GLY A 16 5.09 -32.53 7.06
C GLY A 16 4.57 -31.82 5.80
N GLU A 17 3.25 -31.78 5.56
CA GLU A 17 2.67 -31.23 4.32
C GLU A 17 1.88 -29.92 4.51
N ALA A 18 2.11 -29.21 5.62
CA ALA A 18 1.51 -27.89 5.83
C ALA A 18 2.16 -26.78 4.97
N SER A 19 3.26 -27.06 4.25
CA SER A 19 3.96 -26.07 3.42
C SER A 19 3.57 -26.10 1.94
N SER A 20 2.95 -27.18 1.43
CA SER A 20 2.71 -27.35 -0.01
C SER A 20 1.35 -26.84 -0.51
N PHE A 21 0.42 -26.50 0.40
CA PHE A 21 -0.89 -25.94 0.03
C PHE A 21 -0.92 -24.41 -0.11
N ARG A 22 0.22 -23.73 0.09
CA ARG A 22 0.38 -22.31 -0.26
C ARG A 22 0.99 -22.09 -1.65
N SER A 23 1.43 -23.16 -2.30
CA SER A 23 1.91 -23.14 -3.69
C SER A 23 0.70 -23.20 -4.63
N SER A 24 0.40 -22.06 -5.26
CA SER A 24 -0.57 -21.86 -6.36
C SER A 24 -1.82 -21.04 -6.03
N VAL A 25 -1.77 -20.11 -5.06
CA VAL A 25 -2.57 -18.89 -5.27
C VAL A 25 -1.76 -18.04 -6.24
N PRO A 26 -2.25 -17.74 -7.46
CA PRO A 26 -1.50 -16.89 -8.39
C PRO A 26 -1.44 -15.50 -7.78
N ALA A 27 -0.30 -15.18 -7.18
CA ALA A 27 0.01 -13.89 -6.62
C ALA A 27 0.83 -13.11 -7.64
N THR A 28 0.37 -11.92 -8.00
CA THR A 28 1.13 -11.00 -8.84
C THR A 28 1.97 -10.11 -7.93
N GLN A 29 3.26 -9.97 -8.19
CA GLN A 29 4.10 -9.05 -7.43
C GLN A 29 3.86 -7.62 -7.92
N VAL A 30 3.56 -6.71 -7.00
CA VAL A 30 3.31 -5.30 -7.29
C VAL A 30 4.36 -4.46 -6.60
N GLU A 31 5.02 -3.60 -7.36
CA GLU A 31 5.96 -2.60 -6.87
C GLU A 31 5.25 -1.24 -6.79
N LEU A 32 5.12 -0.71 -5.57
CA LEU A 32 4.47 0.57 -5.30
C LEU A 32 5.53 1.66 -5.16
N HIS A 33 5.55 2.59 -6.11
CA HIS A 33 6.31 3.83 -6.03
C HIS A 33 5.43 4.91 -5.40
N VAL A 34 5.94 5.62 -4.39
CA VAL A 34 5.19 6.66 -3.70
C VAL A 34 5.82 8.02 -3.96
N SER A 35 4.98 9.04 -4.09
CA SER A 35 5.36 10.44 -4.22
C SER A 35 4.33 11.30 -3.50
N CYS A 36 4.76 12.46 -2.99
CA CYS A 36 3.83 13.47 -2.48
C CYS A 36 3.99 14.77 -3.27
N ARG A 37 2.93 15.56 -3.33
CA ARG A 37 2.87 16.86 -4.00
C ARG A 37 2.10 17.84 -3.12
N ASN A 38 2.59 19.09 -3.03
CA ASN A 38 1.95 20.14 -2.26
C ASN A 38 1.63 19.72 -0.81
N LEU A 39 2.60 19.14 -0.10
CA LEU A 39 2.45 18.86 1.33
C LEU A 39 2.18 20.15 2.12
N ALA A 40 1.49 20.01 3.26
CA ALA A 40 1.27 21.12 4.18
C ALA A 40 2.61 21.61 4.74
N ASP A 41 2.85 22.91 4.66
CA ASP A 41 4.03 23.54 5.26
C ASP A 41 3.72 23.79 6.74
N MET A 42 4.17 22.90 7.62
CA MET A 42 3.93 23.01 9.06
C MET A 42 4.94 23.93 9.76
N ASP A 43 6.05 24.26 9.10
CA ASP A 43 7.12 25.06 9.66
C ASP A 43 7.10 26.51 9.17
N VAL A 44 7.35 27.45 10.09
CA VAL A 44 7.40 28.89 9.80
C VAL A 44 8.77 29.31 9.23
N PHE A 45 9.81 28.47 9.38
CA PHE A 45 11.19 28.80 9.04
C PHE A 45 11.94 27.72 8.22
N SER A 46 11.31 26.58 7.94
CA SER A 46 11.80 25.46 7.13
C SER A 46 10.64 24.83 6.35
N LYS A 47 10.91 23.98 5.35
CA LYS A 47 9.89 23.10 4.79
C LYS A 47 10.01 21.72 5.45
N SER A 48 8.96 20.92 5.32
CA SER A 48 8.92 19.55 5.80
C SER A 48 10.01 18.63 5.22
N ASP A 49 10.36 17.62 6.03
CA ASP A 49 11.20 16.46 5.77
C ASP A 49 10.34 15.18 5.69
N PRO A 50 9.50 15.02 4.65
CA PRO A 50 8.47 14.00 4.60
C PRO A 50 9.00 12.57 4.52
N MET A 51 8.37 11.67 5.28
CA MET A 51 8.53 10.21 5.24
C MET A 51 7.16 9.53 5.16
N VAL A 52 7.05 8.45 4.37
CA VAL A 52 5.82 7.65 4.25
C VAL A 52 5.96 6.32 4.98
N VAL A 53 4.95 5.97 5.77
CA VAL A 53 4.78 4.67 6.39
C VAL A 53 3.59 3.96 5.76
N MET A 54 3.81 2.75 5.24
CA MET A 54 2.74 1.90 4.73
C MET A 54 2.34 0.87 5.78
N TYR A 55 1.04 0.67 5.96
CA TYR A 55 0.44 -0.35 6.79
C TYR A 55 -0.47 -1.26 5.98
N THR A 56 -0.60 -2.51 6.45
CA THR A 56 -1.48 -3.53 5.89
C THR A 56 -2.40 -4.08 6.97
N GLN A 57 -3.62 -4.46 6.60
CA GLN A 57 -4.51 -5.25 7.46
C GLN A 57 -4.41 -6.73 7.10
N GLY A 58 -4.26 -7.58 8.12
CA GLY A 58 -4.36 -9.03 7.94
C GLY A 58 -5.79 -9.46 7.61
N MET A 59 -5.94 -10.57 6.90
CA MET A 59 -7.25 -11.13 6.53
C MET A 59 -8.12 -11.34 7.78
N GLY A 60 -9.30 -10.72 7.81
CA GLY A 60 -10.22 -10.78 8.95
C GLY A 60 -9.81 -9.97 10.19
N SER A 61 -8.65 -9.31 10.19
CA SER A 61 -8.21 -8.43 11.28
C SER A 61 -8.53 -6.97 10.98
N LYS A 62 -8.87 -6.23 12.04
CA LYS A 62 -8.98 -4.75 12.00
C LYS A 62 -7.66 -4.07 12.40
N GLU A 63 -6.66 -4.84 12.79
CA GLU A 63 -5.37 -4.33 13.23
C GLU A 63 -4.50 -3.94 12.03
N TRP A 64 -4.00 -2.71 12.06
CA TRP A 64 -3.00 -2.22 11.11
C TRP A 64 -1.62 -2.66 11.54
N ARG A 65 -0.87 -3.29 10.63
CA ARG A 65 0.53 -3.66 10.84
C ARG A 65 1.42 -2.87 9.90
N GLU A 66 2.47 -2.27 10.46
CA GLU A 66 3.48 -1.56 9.68
C GLU A 66 4.12 -2.55 8.69
N PHE A 67 4.03 -2.22 7.41
CA PHE A 67 4.68 -2.97 6.33
C PHE A 67 6.10 -2.46 6.11
N GLY A 68 6.27 -1.13 6.16
CA GLY A 68 7.58 -0.50 6.08
C GLY A 68 7.50 1.01 5.95
N ARG A 69 8.68 1.64 5.91
CA ARG A 69 8.87 3.08 5.80
C ARG A 69 9.76 3.43 4.63
N THR A 70 9.54 4.56 3.98
CA THR A 70 10.45 5.18 3.02
C THR A 70 11.64 5.85 3.72
N GLU A 71 12.59 6.36 2.95
CA GLU A 71 13.46 7.44 3.40
C GLU A 71 12.67 8.73 3.69
N HIS A 72 13.28 9.65 4.45
CA HIS A 72 12.81 11.04 4.52
C HIS A 72 13.59 11.87 3.51
N ILE A 73 12.93 12.85 2.89
CA ILE A 73 13.57 13.75 1.92
C ILE A 73 13.56 15.16 2.51
N MET A 74 14.74 15.76 2.67
CA MET A 74 14.85 17.03 3.37
C MET A 74 14.29 18.22 2.58
N ASN A 75 13.61 19.11 3.28
CA ASN A 75 13.22 20.45 2.84
C ASN A 75 12.42 20.45 1.51
N THR A 76 11.40 19.59 1.42
CA THR A 76 10.56 19.48 0.21
C THR A 76 9.09 19.20 0.52
N LEU A 77 8.21 19.92 -0.17
CA LEU A 77 6.77 19.66 -0.17
C LEU A 77 6.33 18.73 -1.32
N ASN A 78 7.29 18.33 -2.18
CA ASN A 78 7.04 17.50 -3.35
C ASN A 78 8.03 16.31 -3.43
N PRO A 79 8.11 15.45 -2.40
CA PRO A 79 9.04 14.33 -2.38
C PRO A 79 8.70 13.30 -3.47
N ASP A 80 9.73 12.77 -4.12
CA ASP A 80 9.68 11.56 -4.92
C ASP A 80 10.54 10.51 -4.23
N PHE A 81 9.91 9.49 -3.64
CA PHE A 81 10.61 8.48 -2.88
C PHE A 81 11.22 7.43 -3.80
N VAL A 82 12.48 7.09 -3.54
CA VAL A 82 13.24 6.05 -4.22
C VAL A 82 12.85 4.68 -3.69
N LYS A 83 12.62 4.55 -2.38
CA LYS A 83 12.22 3.27 -1.79
C LYS A 83 10.81 2.87 -2.21
N THR A 84 10.68 1.68 -2.75
CA THR A 84 9.41 1.10 -3.19
C THR A 84 8.89 0.08 -2.18
N PHE A 85 7.56 -0.12 -2.19
CA PHE A 85 6.93 -1.20 -1.43
C PHE A 85 6.58 -2.35 -2.37
N VAL A 86 7.17 -3.51 -2.14
CA VAL A 86 6.93 -4.71 -2.94
C VAL A 86 5.95 -5.62 -2.21
N ILE A 87 4.74 -5.76 -2.75
CA ILE A 87 3.66 -6.53 -2.12
C ILE A 87 3.05 -7.55 -3.10
N HIS A 88 2.66 -8.71 -2.60
CA HIS A 88 1.93 -9.72 -3.37
C HIS A 88 0.46 -9.34 -3.47
N TYR A 89 -0.05 -9.22 -4.70
CA TYR A 89 -1.46 -9.02 -5.01
C TYR A 89 -2.18 -10.35 -5.20
N PHE A 90 -3.23 -10.54 -4.41
CA PHE A 90 -4.15 -11.67 -4.47
C PHE A 90 -5.51 -11.16 -4.97
N PHE A 91 -5.88 -11.54 -6.19
CA PHE A 91 -7.09 -11.01 -6.85
C PHE A 91 -8.40 -11.33 -6.12
N GLU A 92 -8.43 -12.41 -5.33
CA GLU A 92 -9.59 -12.83 -4.53
C GLU A 92 -9.69 -12.08 -3.20
N GLU A 93 -8.67 -11.32 -2.81
CA GLU A 93 -8.59 -10.66 -1.52
C GLU A 93 -8.70 -9.14 -1.60
N MET A 94 -9.52 -8.56 -0.71
CA MET A 94 -9.56 -7.11 -0.51
C MET A 94 -8.40 -6.67 0.40
N GLN A 95 -7.21 -6.55 -0.17
CA GLN A 95 -6.01 -6.13 0.56
C GLN A 95 -6.04 -4.62 0.82
N LYS A 96 -6.31 -4.23 2.06
CA LYS A 96 -6.35 -2.83 2.50
C LYS A 96 -4.95 -2.32 2.83
N LEU A 97 -4.64 -1.15 2.30
CA LEU A 97 -3.41 -0.41 2.52
C LEU A 97 -3.74 0.93 3.16
N ARG A 98 -2.89 1.35 4.09
CA ARG A 98 -2.93 2.69 4.68
C ARG A 98 -1.55 3.30 4.56
N PHE A 99 -1.51 4.54 4.11
CA PHE A 99 -0.29 5.32 3.99
C PHE A 99 -0.40 6.50 4.95
N GLU A 100 0.61 6.69 5.77
CA GLU A 100 0.73 7.82 6.69
C GLU A 100 1.98 8.59 6.33
N VAL A 101 1.87 9.93 6.32
CA VAL A 101 2.97 10.83 6.01
C VAL A 101 3.33 11.59 7.28
N TYR A 102 4.62 11.59 7.60
CA TYR A 102 5.18 12.26 8.76
C TYR A 102 6.24 13.26 8.34
N ASP A 103 6.35 14.35 9.09
CA ASP A 103 7.43 15.31 9.03
C ASP A 103 8.51 14.92 10.05
N ILE A 104 9.73 14.66 9.56
CA ILE A 104 10.82 14.12 10.39
C ILE A 104 11.71 15.25 10.91
N ASP A 105 11.31 15.88 12.02
CA ASP A 105 12.08 16.99 12.60
C ASP A 105 13.22 16.54 13.52
N LYS A 106 13.13 15.29 14.01
CA LYS A 106 14.01 14.77 15.05
C LYS A 106 14.75 13.53 14.57
N ASN A 107 15.94 13.32 15.12
CA ASN A 107 16.69 12.07 14.90
C ASN A 107 16.18 10.96 15.84
N SER A 108 14.89 10.60 15.72
CA SER A 108 14.24 9.54 16.50
C SER A 108 13.58 8.51 15.59
N ALA A 109 13.62 7.24 15.99
CA ALA A 109 12.93 6.17 15.26
C ALA A 109 11.43 6.06 15.61
N LYS A 110 10.98 6.76 16.66
CA LYS A 110 9.59 6.69 17.13
C LYS A 110 8.72 7.66 16.33
N LEU A 111 7.64 7.14 15.74
CA LEU A 111 6.67 7.96 14.99
C LEU A 111 5.94 8.99 15.88
N SER A 112 5.87 8.76 17.19
CA SER A 112 5.27 9.70 18.15
C SER A 112 6.06 10.99 18.32
N ASP A 113 7.32 11.01 17.90
CA ASP A 113 8.21 12.15 18.10
C ASP A 113 8.21 13.12 16.90
N HIS A 114 7.51 12.72 15.83
CA HIS A 114 7.43 13.36 14.51
C HIS A 114 6.04 13.91 14.27
N ASP A 115 5.94 14.95 13.45
CA ASP A 115 4.67 15.60 13.19
C ASP A 115 3.88 14.82 12.11
N PHE A 116 2.61 14.56 12.40
CA PHE A 116 1.75 13.84 11.46
C PHE A 116 1.16 14.81 10.44
N LEU A 117 1.53 14.64 9.17
CA LEU A 117 1.02 15.47 8.08
C LEU A 117 -0.38 14.97 7.69
N GLY A 118 -0.52 13.69 7.36
CA GLY A 118 -1.80 13.13 6.95
C GLY A 118 -1.76 11.65 6.61
N ALA A 119 -2.93 11.06 6.38
CA ALA A 119 -3.07 9.67 5.99
C ALA A 119 -4.05 9.48 4.84
N THR A 120 -3.91 8.36 4.14
CA THR A 120 -4.90 7.91 3.18
C THR A 120 -5.00 6.39 3.20
N GLU A 121 -6.19 5.88 2.95
CA GLU A 121 -6.45 4.45 2.89
C GLU A 121 -6.93 4.07 1.48
N CYS A 122 -6.46 2.95 0.94
CA CYS A 122 -6.90 2.41 -0.33
C CYS A 122 -6.84 0.88 -0.32
N THR A 123 -7.21 0.26 -1.44
CA THR A 123 -6.97 -1.18 -1.62
C THR A 123 -5.94 -1.39 -2.70
N LEU A 124 -5.15 -2.47 -2.58
CA LEU A 124 -4.20 -2.85 -3.62
C LEU A 124 -4.91 -3.09 -4.96
N GLY A 125 -6.11 -3.67 -4.93
CA GLY A 125 -6.95 -3.83 -6.12
C GLY A 125 -7.33 -2.50 -6.78
N SER A 126 -7.58 -1.43 -6.00
CA SER A 126 -7.82 -0.10 -6.56
C SER A 126 -6.60 0.46 -7.28
N ILE A 127 -5.39 0.22 -6.76
CA ILE A 127 -4.15 0.69 -7.38
C ILE A 127 -3.89 -0.05 -8.70
N VAL A 128 -4.00 -1.39 -8.67
CA VAL A 128 -3.77 -2.25 -9.84
C VAL A 128 -4.84 -2.06 -10.90
N GLY A 129 -6.08 -1.78 -10.49
CA GLY A 129 -7.21 -1.53 -11.39
C GLY A 129 -7.27 -0.11 -11.95
N GLU A 130 -6.47 0.83 -11.45
CA GLU A 130 -6.47 2.20 -11.95
C GLU A 130 -5.87 2.25 -13.36
N PHE A 131 -6.56 2.92 -14.28
CA PHE A 131 -6.10 2.99 -15.66
C PHE A 131 -4.77 3.77 -15.73
N GLY A 132 -3.73 3.11 -16.21
CA GLY A 132 -2.38 3.70 -16.26
C GLY A 132 -1.51 3.42 -15.03
N GLY A 133 -1.99 2.62 -14.08
CA GLY A 133 -1.21 2.19 -12.92
C GLY A 133 -0.78 3.34 -12.00
N ARG A 134 -1.49 4.48 -12.04
CA ARG A 134 -1.21 5.66 -11.21
C ARG A 134 -2.43 6.03 -10.39
N LEU A 135 -2.35 5.87 -9.08
CA LEU A 135 -3.38 6.31 -8.15
C LEU A 135 -3.00 7.67 -7.55
N GLN A 136 -3.85 8.68 -7.73
CA GLN A 136 -3.76 9.97 -7.04
C GLN A 136 -4.77 10.01 -5.89
N LYS A 137 -4.30 10.34 -4.69
CA LYS A 137 -5.15 10.47 -3.50
C LYS A 137 -4.80 11.68 -2.67
N GLN A 138 -5.82 12.21 -1.99
CA GLN A 138 -5.60 13.26 -1.01
C GLN A 138 -5.15 12.70 0.34
N LEU A 139 -4.32 13.48 1.02
CA LEU A 139 -3.99 13.25 2.42
C LEU A 139 -5.08 13.84 3.29
N MET A 140 -5.63 13.00 4.16
CA MET A 140 -6.63 13.40 5.14
C MET A 140 -5.94 13.58 6.49
N CYS A 141 -6.14 14.73 7.13
CA CYS A 141 -5.85 14.87 8.55
C CYS A 141 -6.95 14.16 9.34
N TRP A 142 -6.59 13.20 10.20
CA TRP A 142 -7.57 12.48 11.02
C TRP A 142 -8.06 13.42 12.13
N GLY A 143 -9.02 14.29 11.80
CA GLY A 143 -9.53 15.31 12.71
C GLY A 143 -10.52 16.29 12.08
N ASN A 144 -10.40 16.57 10.78
CA ASN A 144 -11.35 17.42 10.06
C ASN A 144 -11.78 16.73 8.76
N ASN A 145 -13.09 16.53 8.58
CA ASN A 145 -13.65 15.88 7.39
C ASN A 145 -13.38 16.75 6.14
N VAL A 146 -12.32 16.44 5.39
CA VAL A 146 -12.08 17.03 4.06
C VAL A 146 -12.25 15.93 3.01
N SER A 147 -13.12 16.22 2.05
CA SER A 147 -13.70 15.26 1.11
C SER A 147 -12.70 14.92 0.00
N THR A 148 -12.57 13.63 -0.32
CA THR A 148 -11.78 13.11 -1.46
C THR A 148 -12.23 13.73 -2.79
N VAL A 149 -11.36 14.46 -3.48
CA VAL A 149 -11.50 14.72 -4.92
C VAL A 149 -10.48 13.85 -5.66
N LEU A 150 -10.95 12.78 -6.31
CA LEU A 150 -10.14 12.02 -7.26
C LEU A 150 -9.99 12.85 -8.53
N ARG A 151 -8.83 13.46 -8.75
CA ARG A 151 -8.48 14.04 -10.05
C ARG A 151 -7.82 12.96 -10.91
N GLN A 152 -8.51 12.56 -11.97
CA GLN A 152 -7.96 11.68 -13.00
C GLN A 152 -6.90 12.45 -13.80
N SER A 153 -5.65 12.01 -13.78
CA SER A 153 -4.65 12.41 -14.77
C SER A 153 -4.29 11.20 -15.64
N SER A 154 -4.64 11.29 -16.93
CA SER A 154 -4.46 10.24 -17.92
C SER A 154 -3.00 10.14 -18.35
N THR A 155 -2.34 9.00 -18.11
CA THR A 155 -1.08 8.63 -18.80
C THR A 155 -0.89 7.11 -18.81
N THR A 156 -0.28 6.59 -19.88
CA THR A 156 -0.16 5.18 -20.27
C THR A 156 0.73 4.32 -19.35
N ALA A 157 0.25 3.12 -18.95
CA ALA A 157 1.08 2.08 -18.32
C ALA A 157 1.82 1.24 -19.37
N THR A 158 3.07 0.86 -19.10
CA THR A 158 3.86 -0.06 -19.95
C THR A 158 3.86 -1.46 -19.35
N TYR A 159 3.20 -2.40 -20.03
CA TYR A 159 3.32 -3.84 -19.77
C TYR A 159 4.57 -4.39 -20.48
N SER A 160 5.47 -5.06 -19.76
CA SER A 160 6.65 -5.72 -20.34
C SER A 160 6.47 -7.24 -20.32
N PRO A 161 6.23 -7.92 -21.46
CA PRO A 161 5.94 -9.35 -21.51
C PRO A 161 7.17 -10.27 -21.42
N SER A 162 8.39 -9.75 -21.26
CA SER A 162 9.61 -10.55 -21.37
C SER A 162 10.18 -10.93 -20.00
N ASN A 163 9.62 -11.96 -19.38
CA ASN A 163 10.33 -13.06 -18.69
C ASN A 163 9.31 -13.95 -17.94
N SER A 164 9.46 -15.27 -18.05
CA SER A 164 8.56 -16.23 -17.42
C SER A 164 8.53 -16.11 -15.89
N ILE A 165 7.35 -16.40 -15.31
CA ILE A 165 6.99 -16.73 -13.91
C ILE A 165 6.70 -15.66 -12.84
N ALA A 166 6.64 -14.37 -13.15
CA ALA A 166 5.85 -13.42 -12.34
C ALA A 166 5.46 -12.23 -13.21
N ALA A 167 4.16 -11.91 -13.30
CA ALA A 167 3.77 -10.59 -13.79
C ALA A 167 4.23 -9.58 -12.73
N GLU A 168 5.12 -8.67 -13.10
CA GLU A 168 5.54 -7.56 -12.24
C GLU A 168 4.77 -6.31 -12.67
N ILE A 169 3.98 -5.76 -11.74
CA ILE A 169 3.21 -4.54 -11.97
C ILE A 169 3.87 -3.41 -11.19
N ALA A 170 4.43 -2.43 -11.90
CA ALA A 170 4.84 -1.18 -11.29
C ALA A 170 3.65 -0.22 -11.22
N ALA A 171 3.31 0.22 -10.02
CA ALA A 171 2.26 1.21 -9.81
C ALA A 171 2.80 2.45 -9.09
N LYS A 172 2.30 3.62 -9.49
CA LYS A 172 2.66 4.91 -8.92
C LYS A 172 1.54 5.42 -8.04
N ILE A 173 1.88 5.90 -6.86
CA ILE A 173 0.96 6.51 -5.92
C ILE A 173 1.44 7.94 -5.70
N GLU A 174 0.53 8.89 -5.88
CA GLU A 174 0.80 10.29 -5.61
C GLU A 174 -0.19 10.85 -4.59
N PHE A 175 0.34 11.46 -3.54
CA PHE A 175 -0.43 12.08 -2.46
C PHE A 175 -0.39 13.60 -2.55
N SER A 176 -1.51 14.29 -2.35
CA SER A 176 -1.52 15.76 -2.34
C SER A 176 -2.53 16.40 -1.38
N TYR A 177 -2.29 17.66 -1.00
CA TYR A 177 -3.34 18.53 -0.43
C TYR A 177 -4.01 19.36 -1.53
N ASP A 178 -5.31 19.59 -1.38
CA ASP A 178 -6.00 20.66 -2.10
C ASP A 178 -5.73 21.97 -1.35
N ASN A 179 -5.16 22.93 -2.06
CA ASN A 179 -4.91 24.29 -1.56
C ASN A 179 -6.09 25.19 -1.89
#